data_AF-A0AAN9FZT6-F1
#
_entry.id   AF-A0AAN9FZT6-F1
#
_cell.length_a   1.000
_cell.length_b   1.000
_cell.length_c   1.000
_cell.angle_alpha   90.00
_cell.angle_beta   90.00
_cell.angle_gamma   90.00
#
_symmetry.space_group_name_H-M   'P 1'
#
loop_
_entity.id
_entity.type
_entity.pdbx_description
1 polymer ?
#
loop_
_entity_poly.entity_id
_entity_poly.type
_entity_poly.pdbx_seq_one_letter_code
_entity_poly.pdbx_strand_id
1 'polypeptide(L)' 'MAEAGYYNYAVDEIRSREFPSLKDLTYVDHAGATLYSTSQLTSFQQDLCGNVYGNPHSGSAASKLTADTVDHVRFR' A
#
# COMPACT_ATOMS: atom_id res chain seq x y z
N MET A 1 -29.88 -16.63 -4.78
CA MET A 1 -29.82 -15.94 -3.46
C MET A 1 -28.52 -16.21 -2.67
N ALA A 2 -27.52 -16.92 -3.21
CA ALA A 2 -26.27 -17.25 -2.50
C ALA A 2 -25.12 -16.22 -2.68
N GLU A 3 -25.27 -15.26 -3.59
CA GLU A 3 -24.18 -14.38 -4.01
C GLU A 3 -23.88 -13.23 -3.02
N ALA A 4 -24.93 -12.62 -2.44
CA ALA A 4 -24.78 -11.53 -1.47
C ALA A 4 -24.11 -11.98 -0.16
N GLY A 5 -24.35 -13.22 0.27
CA GLY A 5 -23.71 -13.77 1.48
C GLY A 5 -22.21 -14.00 1.30
N TYR A 6 -21.78 -14.39 0.10
CA TYR A 6 -20.36 -14.60 -0.21
C TYR A 6 -19.59 -13.28 -0.37
N TYR A 7 -20.19 -12.28 -1.03
CA TYR A 7 -19.60 -10.95 -1.17
C TYR A 7 -19.31 -10.30 0.19
N ASN A 8 -20.28 -10.34 1.11
CA ASN A 8 -20.13 -9.76 2.43
C ASN A 8 -18.99 -10.43 3.23
N TYR A 9 -18.87 -11.77 3.14
CA TYR A 9 -17.77 -12.49 3.80
C TYR A 9 -16.38 -12.07 3.28
N ALA A 10 -16.21 -12.01 1.95
CA ALA A 10 -14.94 -11.62 1.36
C ALA A 10 -14.54 -10.17 1.71
N VAL A 11 -15.52 -9.26 1.74
CA VAL A 11 -15.30 -7.87 2.17
C VAL A 11 -14.94 -7.81 3.66
N ASP A 12 -15.62 -8.56 4.52
CA ASP A 12 -15.31 -8.61 5.95
C ASP A 12 -13.91 -9.19 6.22
N GLU A 13 -13.51 -10.22 5.48
CA GLU A 13 -12.16 -10.78 5.54
C GLU A 13 -11.11 -9.73 5.14
N ILE A 14 -11.30 -9.05 4.00
CA ILE A 14 -10.40 -7.98 3.56
C ILE A 14 -10.35 -6.85 4.59
N ARG A 15 -11.50 -6.40 5.11
CA ARG A 15 -11.56 -5.33 6.12
C ARG A 15 -10.79 -5.70 7.38
N SER A 16 -10.98 -6.92 7.88
CA SER A 16 -10.31 -7.38 9.09
C SER A 16 -8.79 -7.47 8.94
N ARG A 17 -8.31 -7.89 7.75
CA ARG A 17 -6.90 -8.12 7.47
C ARG A 17 -6.15 -6.86 7.04
N GLU A 18 -6.75 -6.07 6.17
CA GLU A 18 -6.10 -4.93 5.52
C GLU A 18 -6.38 -3.60 6.24
N PHE A 19 -7.54 -3.47 6.88
CA PHE A 19 -7.98 -2.23 7.52
C PHE A 19 -8.46 -2.44 8.97
N PRO A 20 -7.64 -3.07 9.84
CA PRO A 20 -8.05 -3.38 11.22
C PRO A 20 -8.37 -2.12 12.06
N SER A 21 -7.84 -0.95 11.68
CA SER A 21 -8.14 0.34 12.30
C SER A 21 -9.59 0.81 12.10
N LEU A 22 -10.31 0.22 11.14
CA LEU A 22 -11.73 0.48 10.91
C LEU A 22 -12.64 -0.36 11.81
N LYS A 23 -12.08 -1.19 12.69
CA LYS A 23 -12.89 -1.95 13.65
C LYS A 23 -13.69 -0.96 14.51
N ASP A 24 -15.01 -1.15 14.53
CA ASP A 24 -15.96 -0.30 15.25
C ASP A 24 -16.01 1.17 14.77
N LEU A 25 -15.48 1.45 13.57
CA LEU A 25 -15.45 2.79 12.96
C LEU A 25 -15.97 2.77 11.52
N THR A 26 -16.92 3.67 11.24
CA THR A 26 -17.44 3.90 9.89
C THR A 26 -16.77 5.12 9.26
N TYR A 27 -15.81 4.87 8.36
CA TYR A 27 -15.10 5.92 7.63
C TYR A 27 -15.79 6.19 6.29
N VAL A 28 -16.35 7.39 6.12
CA VAL A 28 -17.14 7.81 4.94
C VAL A 28 -16.50 8.97 4.15
N ASP A 29 -15.18 9.17 4.31
CA ASP A 29 -14.43 10.23 3.62
C ASP A 29 -13.46 9.69 2.54
N HIS A 30 -13.82 8.56 1.91
CA HIS A 30 -13.00 7.92 0.88
C HIS A 30 -12.83 8.78 -0.39
N ALA A 31 -13.76 9.72 -0.64
CA ALA A 31 -13.66 10.66 -1.76
C ALA A 31 -12.59 11.75 -1.51
N GLY A 32 -12.38 12.15 -0.25
CA GLY A 32 -11.37 13.13 0.13
C GLY A 32 -9.99 12.49 0.35
N ALA A 33 -9.94 11.38 1.07
CA ALA A 33 -8.72 10.61 1.30
C ALA A 33 -9.03 9.13 1.57
N THR A 34 -8.44 8.23 0.80
CA THR A 34 -8.52 6.79 1.09
C THR A 34 -7.42 6.35 2.05
N LEU A 35 -7.70 5.30 2.82
CA LEU A 35 -6.77 4.72 3.79
C LEU A 35 -5.75 3.81 3.10
N TYR A 36 -4.55 3.73 3.67
CA TYR A 36 -3.56 2.73 3.29
C TYR A 36 -3.92 1.37 3.89
N SER A 37 -3.76 0.31 3.10
CA SER A 37 -3.89 -1.05 3.59
C SER A 37 -2.67 -1.47 4.41
N THR A 38 -2.85 -2.45 5.31
CA THR A 38 -1.76 -3.00 6.12
C THR A 38 -0.66 -3.59 5.24
N SER A 39 -1.02 -4.27 4.15
CA SER A 39 -0.05 -4.80 3.17
C SER A 39 0.73 -3.71 2.45
N GLN A 40 0.10 -2.59 2.07
CA GLN A 40 0.78 -1.46 1.44
C GLN A 40 1.82 -0.86 2.38
N LEU A 41 1.44 -0.59 3.63
CA LEU A 41 2.35 -0.04 4.64
C LEU A 41 3.51 -1.00 4.93
N THR A 42 3.23 -2.28 5.11
CA THR A 42 4.24 -3.30 5.41
C THR A 42 5.24 -3.44 4.27
N SER A 43 4.76 -3.53 3.03
CA SER A 43 5.62 -3.65 1.84
C SER A 43 6.51 -2.41 1.67
N PHE A 44 5.92 -1.22 1.80
CA PHE A 44 6.66 0.03 1.68
C PHE A 44 7.71 0.19 2.80
N GLN A 45 7.37 -0.18 4.03
CA GLN A 45 8.33 -0.15 5.14
C GLN A 45 9.48 -1.14 4.93
N GLN A 46 9.19 -2.36 4.49
CA GLN A 46 10.22 -3.36 4.19
C GLN A 46 11.16 -2.88 3.08
N ASP A 47 10.63 -2.25 2.04
CA ASP A 47 11.40 -1.68 0.95
C ASP A 47 12.34 -0.56 1.44
N LEU A 48 11.83 0.39 2.22
CA LEU A 48 12.63 1.48 2.77
C LEU A 48 13.68 1.01 3.78
N CYS A 49 13.38 0.00 4.60
CA CYS A 49 14.32 -0.52 5.59
C CYS A 49 15.35 -1.48 4.97
N GLY A 50 15.00 -2.16 3.88
CA GLY A 50 15.86 -3.14 3.21
C GLY A 50 16.84 -2.54 2.20
N ASN A 51 16.58 -1.31 1.73
CA ASN A 51 17.34 -0.64 0.69
C ASN A 51 17.92 0.70 1.17
N VAL A 52 19.00 1.13 0.52
CA VAL A 52 19.54 2.49 0.70
C VAL A 52 19.18 3.29 -0.54
N TYR A 53 18.23 4.21 -0.38
CA TYR A 53 17.87 5.16 -1.43
C TYR A 53 18.70 6.44 -1.30
N GLY A 54 19.38 6.80 -2.38
CA GLY A 54 20.11 8.07 -2.50
C GLY A 54 19.34 9.09 -3.33
N ASN A 55 19.89 10.30 -3.42
CA ASN A 55 19.46 11.26 -4.45
C ASN A 55 19.67 10.62 -5.85
N PRO A 56 18.64 10.50 -6.71
CA PRO A 56 18.72 9.86 -8.03
C PRO A 56 19.81 10.39 -8.98
N HIS A 57 20.36 11.57 -8.70
CA HIS A 57 21.34 12.24 -9.56
C HIS A 57 22.79 12.16 -9.03
N SER A 58 23.03 11.52 -7.89
CA SER A 58 24.36 11.49 -7.24
C SER A 58 25.32 10.43 -7.77
N GLY A 59 24.91 9.60 -8.75
CA GLY A 59 25.79 8.68 -9.49
C GLY A 59 26.27 7.43 -8.71
N SER A 60 25.86 7.26 -7.45
CA SER A 60 26.16 6.08 -6.63
C SER A 60 25.22 4.89 -6.93
N ALA A 61 25.54 3.70 -6.42
CA ALA A 61 24.64 2.54 -6.55
C ALA A 61 23.26 2.80 -5.91
N ALA A 62 23.24 3.45 -4.74
CA ALA A 62 22.01 3.88 -4.06
C ALA A 62 21.22 4.92 -4.89
N SER A 63 21.91 5.84 -5.57
CA SER A 63 21.30 6.80 -6.50
C SER A 63 20.65 6.10 -7.68
N LYS A 64 21.33 5.11 -8.27
CA LYS A 64 20.78 4.34 -9.39
C LYS A 64 19.54 3.56 -8.97
N LEU A 65 19.58 2.89 -7.82
CA LEU A 65 18.42 2.16 -7.29
C LEU A 65 17.21 3.08 -7.10
N THR A 66 17.40 4.31 -6.59
CA THR A 66 16.31 5.28 -6.49
C THR A 66 15.75 5.67 -7.86
N ALA A 67 16.62 5.97 -8.84
CA ALA A 67 16.19 6.33 -10.19
C ALA A 67 15.38 5.19 -10.84
N ASP A 68 15.92 3.96 -10.79
CA ASP A 68 15.28 2.77 -11.34
C ASP A 68 13.92 2.50 -10.68
N THR A 69 13.83 2.67 -9.35
CA THR A 69 12.57 2.49 -8.60
C THR A 69 11.51 3.52 -8.98
N VAL A 70 11.90 4.80 -9.14
CA VAL A 70 10.98 5.87 -9.57
C VAL A 70 10.50 5.64 -11.01
N ASP A 71 11.40 5.26 -11.91
CA ASP A 71 11.05 4.99 -13.30
C ASP A 71 10.12 3.77 -13.42
N HIS A 72 10.36 2.73 -12.62
CA HIS A 72 9.48 1.56 -12.58
C HIS A 72 8.05 1.89 -12.16
N VAL A 73 7.84 2.85 -11.25
CA VAL A 73 6.49 3.30 -10.89
C VAL A 73 5.90 4.22 -11.96
N ARG A 74 6.72 5.07 -12.59
CA ARG A 74 6.26 6.05 -13.59
C ARG A 74 5.82 5.41 -14.91
N PHE A 75 6.52 4.36 -15.34
CA PHE A 75 6.29 3.70 -16.64
C PHE A 75 5.53 2.37 -16.52
N ARG A 76 4.96 2.10 -15.35
CA ARG A 76 4.09 0.95 -15.09
C ARG A 76 2.68 1.15 -15.62
#